data_AF-A0AAF5Q230-F1
#
_entry.id   AF-A0AAF5Q230-F1
#
_cell.length_a   1.000
_cell.length_b   1.000
_cell.length_c   1.000
_cell.angle_alpha   90.00
_cell.angle_beta   90.00
_cell.angle_gamma   90.00
#
_symmetry.space_group_name_H-M   'P 1'
#
loop_
_entity.id
_entity.type
_entity.pdbx_description
1 polymer ?
#
loop_
_entity_poly.entity_id
_entity_poly.type
_entity_poly.pdbx_seq_one_letter_code
_entity_poly.pdbx_strand_id
1 'polypeptide(L)'
;MITERIEVGRCLCIHAQLQAVDIVLQSLLYQRGIVPAVVTQLLSTVESHDEIKFFETYTKIREALRELFRSCNRRALHEIIIIIGASCAIPQEIYRIPIKVCDSFESDLSHCGQNCAELSAREQRRISSLLVVSPNLNTTRNITRNTRACVLVRGTSALKFPEELVENDDGFALPGGEVLARRKTYSVQFVLKHLCVEDVVVVSDPDTTWFRLSPIIQAFS
;
A
#
# COMPACT_ATOMS: atom_id res chain seq x y z
N MET A 1 3.22 -0.37 -17.91
CA MET A 1 2.76 -0.16 -16.53
C MET A 1 1.57 0.78 -16.59
N ILE A 2 0.45 0.41 -15.98
CA ILE A 2 -0.77 1.23 -15.99
C ILE A 2 -0.69 2.22 -14.83
N THR A 3 -1.10 3.47 -15.04
CA THR A 3 -1.09 4.50 -13.99
C THR A 3 -2.51 5.00 -13.75
N GLU A 4 -2.95 4.93 -12.50
CA GLU A 4 -4.22 5.49 -12.03
C GLU A 4 -3.96 6.66 -11.10
N ARG A 5 -4.60 7.81 -11.35
CA ARG A 5 -4.44 9.01 -10.53
C ARG A 5 -5.63 9.14 -9.60
N ILE A 6 -5.34 9.29 -8.31
CA ILE A 6 -6.34 9.48 -7.26
C ILE A 6 -6.24 10.92 -6.78
N GLU A 7 -7.31 11.70 -7.01
CA GLU A 7 -7.39 13.11 -6.63
C GLU A 7 -8.53 13.32 -5.62
N VAL A 8 -8.17 13.90 -4.48
CA VAL A 8 -9.07 14.16 -3.35
C VAL A 8 -9.20 15.65 -3.02
N GLY A 9 -8.61 16.53 -3.83
CA GLY A 9 -8.81 17.98 -3.74
C GLY A 9 -7.89 18.74 -2.78
N ARG A 10 -6.96 18.04 -2.12
CA ARG A 10 -5.88 18.63 -1.29
C ARG A 10 -4.62 17.76 -1.30
N CYS A 11 -3.49 18.30 -0.86
CA CYS A 11 -2.29 17.52 -0.56
C CYS A 11 -2.52 16.67 0.71
N LEU A 12 -2.09 15.41 0.69
CA LEU A 12 -2.24 14.48 1.80
C LEU A 12 -0.97 14.42 2.65
N CYS A 13 -1.09 14.64 3.96
CA CYS A 13 -0.02 14.33 4.90
C CYS A 13 0.25 12.81 4.95
N ILE A 14 1.35 12.39 5.57
CA ILE A 14 1.71 10.97 5.66
C ILE A 14 0.59 10.13 6.32
N HIS A 15 -0.07 10.66 7.36
CA HIS A 15 -1.17 9.97 8.04
C HIS A 15 -2.41 9.76 7.14
N ALA A 16 -2.74 10.75 6.30
CA ALA A 16 -3.83 10.60 5.35
C ALA A 16 -3.46 9.66 4.18
N GLN A 17 -2.18 9.58 3.81
CA GLN A 17 -1.69 8.59 2.85
C GLN A 17 -1.72 7.18 3.40
N LEU A 18 -1.45 6.97 4.70
CA LEU A 18 -1.68 5.68 5.36
C LEU A 18 -3.13 5.22 5.18
N GLN A 19 -4.09 6.10 5.44
CA GLN A 19 -5.51 5.78 5.26
C GLN A 19 -5.85 5.48 3.79
N ALA A 20 -5.27 6.22 2.84
CA ALA A 20 -5.44 5.94 1.42
C ALA A 20 -4.86 4.57 1.02
N VAL A 21 -3.67 4.22 1.51
CA VAL A 21 -3.02 2.91 1.29
C VAL A 21 -3.86 1.78 1.89
N ASP A 22 -4.40 1.97 3.09
CA ASP A 22 -5.29 0.99 3.74
C ASP A 22 -6.56 0.79 2.90
N ILE A 23 -7.20 1.86 2.40
CA ILE A 23 -8.36 1.76 1.50
C ILE A 23 -8.01 0.99 0.20
N VAL A 24 -6.86 1.27 -0.40
CA VAL A 24 -6.40 0.55 -1.60
C VAL A 24 -6.18 -0.93 -1.31
N LEU A 25 -5.50 -1.26 -0.22
CA LEU A 25 -5.26 -2.64 0.20
C LEU A 25 -6.58 -3.39 0.43
N GLN A 26 -7.52 -2.82 1.20
CA GLN A 26 -8.82 -3.44 1.44
C GLN A 26 -9.58 -3.69 0.13
N SER A 27 -9.58 -2.71 -0.77
CA SER A 27 -10.24 -2.82 -2.08
C SER A 27 -9.61 -3.94 -2.91
N LEU A 28 -8.28 -4.02 -2.95
CA LEU A 28 -7.57 -5.06 -3.71
C LEU A 28 -7.85 -6.45 -3.15
N LEU A 29 -7.80 -6.62 -1.83
CA LEU A 29 -8.07 -7.91 -1.18
C LEU A 29 -9.46 -8.44 -1.53
N TYR A 30 -10.47 -7.57 -1.50
CA TYR A 30 -11.84 -7.95 -1.84
C TYR A 30 -12.04 -8.16 -3.36
N GLN A 31 -11.68 -7.17 -4.18
CA GLN A 31 -11.93 -7.22 -5.63
C GLN A 31 -11.14 -8.32 -6.34
N ARG A 32 -9.98 -8.70 -5.79
CA ARG A 32 -9.18 -9.83 -6.29
C ARG A 32 -9.55 -11.14 -5.60
N GLY A 33 -10.65 -11.22 -4.87
CA GLY A 33 -11.12 -12.47 -4.26
C GLY A 33 -10.09 -13.13 -3.34
N ILE A 34 -9.19 -12.35 -2.74
CA ILE A 34 -8.30 -12.84 -1.68
C ILE A 34 -9.12 -13.10 -0.42
N VAL A 35 -10.15 -12.29 -0.20
CA VAL A 35 -11.09 -12.45 0.89
C VAL A 35 -12.53 -12.48 0.34
N PRO A 36 -13.46 -13.21 1.00
CA PRO A 36 -14.79 -13.46 0.46
C PRO A 36 -15.75 -12.26 0.59
N ALA A 37 -15.46 -11.32 1.50
CA ALA A 37 -16.28 -10.15 1.78
C ALA A 37 -15.43 -8.89 1.93
N VAL A 38 -16.07 -7.71 1.96
CA VAL A 38 -15.34 -6.46 2.19
C VAL A 38 -14.67 -6.50 3.56
N VAL A 39 -13.43 -5.99 3.65
CA VAL A 39 -12.60 -6.13 4.86
C VAL A 39 -13.30 -5.55 6.10
N THR A 40 -14.03 -4.44 5.98
CA THR A 40 -14.77 -3.85 7.11
C THR A 40 -15.81 -4.80 7.72
N GLN A 41 -16.45 -5.67 6.92
CA GLN A 41 -17.37 -6.68 7.41
C GLN A 41 -16.62 -7.80 8.14
N LEU A 42 -15.52 -8.29 7.54
CA LEU A 42 -14.66 -9.32 8.14
C LEU A 42 -14.03 -8.89 9.46
N LEU A 43 -13.79 -7.59 9.65
CA LEU A 43 -13.29 -7.04 10.90
C LEU A 43 -14.39 -6.84 11.95
N SER A 44 -15.67 -6.83 11.55
CA SER A 44 -16.81 -6.60 12.45
C SER A 44 -17.41 -7.89 12.98
N THR A 45 -17.41 -8.94 12.16
CA THR A 45 -17.97 -10.24 12.48
C THR A 45 -16.94 -11.31 12.13
N VAL A 46 -16.46 -12.04 13.14
CA VAL A 46 -15.46 -13.09 12.97
C VAL A 46 -16.10 -14.41 13.36
N GLU A 47 -16.35 -15.28 12.39
CA GLU A 47 -17.13 -16.50 12.57
C GLU A 47 -16.30 -17.76 12.32
N SER A 48 -15.34 -17.70 11.37
CA SER A 48 -14.52 -18.84 10.99
C SER A 48 -13.05 -18.74 11.43
N HIS A 49 -12.38 -19.89 11.50
CA HIS A 49 -10.94 -19.95 11.78
C HIS A 49 -10.10 -19.13 10.77
N ASP A 50 -10.46 -19.16 9.49
CA ASP A 50 -9.75 -18.42 8.45
C ASP A 50 -9.95 -16.91 8.59
N GLU A 51 -11.13 -16.47 9.01
CA GLU A 51 -11.41 -15.06 9.33
C GLU A 51 -10.64 -14.59 10.57
N ILE A 52 -10.51 -15.42 11.61
CA ILE A 52 -9.68 -15.10 12.80
C ILE A 52 -8.23 -14.90 12.35
N LYS A 53 -7.68 -15.83 11.57
CA LYS A 53 -6.31 -15.76 11.05
C LYS A 53 -6.10 -14.53 10.17
N PHE A 54 -7.08 -14.21 9.31
CA PHE A 54 -7.07 -12.99 8.51
C PHE A 54 -7.09 -11.74 9.40
N PHE A 55 -7.97 -11.67 10.39
CA PHE A 55 -8.09 -10.54 11.32
C PHE A 55 -6.77 -10.28 12.05
N GLU A 56 -6.15 -11.31 12.62
CA GLU A 56 -4.85 -11.22 13.31
C GLU A 56 -3.75 -10.74 12.36
N THR A 57 -3.67 -11.33 11.17
CA THR A 57 -2.67 -10.98 10.15
C THR A 57 -2.85 -9.54 9.67
N TYR A 58 -4.09 -9.15 9.36
CA TYR A 58 -4.42 -7.81 8.90
C TYR A 58 -4.16 -6.76 9.98
N THR A 59 -4.43 -7.08 11.23
CA THR A 59 -4.12 -6.21 12.38
C THR A 59 -2.61 -5.93 12.47
N LYS A 60 -1.77 -6.96 12.33
CA LYS A 60 -0.31 -6.81 12.29
C LYS A 60 0.16 -5.96 11.10
N ILE A 61 -0.47 -6.13 9.93
CA ILE A 61 -0.17 -5.28 8.76
C ILE A 61 -0.51 -3.82 9.05
N ARG A 62 -1.69 -3.54 9.63
CA ARG A 62 -2.09 -2.17 9.99
C ARG A 62 -1.15 -1.56 11.03
N GLU A 63 -0.68 -2.35 11.99
CA GLU A 63 0.30 -1.92 12.99
C GLU A 63 1.64 -1.56 12.34
N ALA A 64 2.19 -2.44 11.51
CA ALA A 64 3.42 -2.18 10.76
C ALA A 64 3.30 -0.92 9.89
N LEU A 65 2.21 -0.78 9.14
CA LEU A 65 1.95 0.40 8.32
C LEU A 65 1.80 1.66 9.18
N ARG A 66 1.15 1.59 10.36
CA ARG A 66 1.05 2.73 11.27
C ARG A 66 2.41 3.22 11.72
N GLU A 67 3.32 2.31 12.06
CA GLU A 67 4.69 2.65 12.45
C GLU A 67 5.50 3.24 11.30
N LEU A 68 5.39 2.66 10.11
CA LEU A 68 6.06 3.14 8.89
C LEU A 68 5.60 4.54 8.49
N PHE A 69 4.31 4.85 8.64
CA PHE A 69 3.71 6.13 8.25
C PHE A 69 3.75 7.20 9.35
N ARG A 70 4.64 7.08 10.34
CA ARG A 70 4.89 8.15 11.32
C ARG A 70 5.59 9.35 10.68
N SER A 71 5.33 10.55 11.20
CA SER A 71 5.99 11.80 10.76
C SER A 71 7.51 11.69 10.62
N CYS A 72 8.18 10.93 11.49
CA CYS A 72 9.63 10.77 11.46
C CYS A 72 10.16 10.07 10.18
N ASN A 73 9.32 9.30 9.50
CA ASN A 73 9.67 8.56 8.28
C ASN A 73 9.29 9.31 6.99
N ARG A 74 8.75 10.52 7.09
CA ARG A 74 8.19 11.25 5.95
C ARG A 74 9.16 11.55 4.80
N ARG A 75 10.47 11.59 5.08
CA ARG A 75 11.54 11.73 4.07
C ARG A 75 12.21 10.40 3.72
N ALA A 76 11.91 9.33 4.45
CA ALA A 76 12.51 8.02 4.28
C ALA A 76 11.59 7.03 3.56
N LEU A 77 10.26 7.19 3.68
CA LEU A 77 9.25 6.31 3.08
C LEU A 77 8.89 6.79 1.66
N HIS A 78 9.13 5.97 0.64
CA HIS A 78 8.96 6.38 -0.76
C HIS A 78 7.83 5.68 -1.50
N GLU A 79 7.60 4.39 -1.25
CA GLU A 79 6.63 3.63 -2.01
C GLU A 79 6.11 2.44 -1.21
N ILE A 80 4.81 2.16 -1.34
CA ILE A 80 4.19 0.91 -0.89
C ILE A 80 3.90 0.03 -2.11
N ILE A 81 4.23 -1.24 -2.00
CA ILE A 81 4.07 -2.22 -3.07
C ILE A 81 3.24 -3.38 -2.51
N ILE A 82 2.12 -3.68 -3.16
CA ILE A 82 1.27 -4.82 -2.82
C ILE A 82 1.43 -5.85 -3.93
N ILE A 83 1.93 -7.02 -3.58
CA ILE A 83 2.12 -8.14 -4.51
C ILE A 83 1.05 -9.18 -4.23
N ILE A 84 0.38 -9.63 -5.30
CA ILE A 84 -0.55 -10.76 -5.27
C ILE A 84 0.01 -11.86 -6.18
N GLY A 85 0.11 -13.09 -5.66
CA GLY A 85 0.62 -14.23 -6.41
C GLY A 85 0.86 -15.46 -5.53
N ALA A 86 1.59 -16.46 -6.03
CA ALA A 86 1.94 -17.63 -5.24
C ALA A 86 2.95 -17.31 -4.12
N SER A 87 3.81 -16.32 -4.36
CA SER A 87 4.76 -15.76 -3.41
C SER A 87 5.22 -14.38 -3.86
N CYS A 88 5.92 -13.62 -3.01
CA CYS A 88 6.47 -12.31 -3.41
C CYS A 88 7.48 -12.43 -4.56
N ALA A 89 8.16 -13.58 -4.72
CA ALA A 89 9.09 -13.84 -5.81
C ALA A 89 8.41 -14.25 -7.13
N ILE A 90 7.16 -14.72 -7.06
CA ILE A 90 6.37 -15.17 -8.21
C ILE A 90 5.06 -14.35 -8.26
N PRO A 91 5.14 -13.05 -8.58
CA PRO A 91 4.00 -12.16 -8.63
C PRO A 91 3.13 -12.44 -9.86
N GLN A 92 1.81 -12.56 -9.64
CA GLN A 92 0.81 -12.48 -10.69
C GLN A 92 0.43 -11.02 -10.94
N GLU A 93 0.38 -10.23 -9.86
CA GLU A 93 -0.01 -8.82 -9.88
C GLU A 93 0.85 -7.99 -8.93
N ILE A 94 1.16 -6.77 -9.34
CA ILE A 94 1.96 -5.80 -8.59
C ILE A 94 1.24 -4.45 -8.60
N TYR A 95 0.91 -3.96 -7.41
CA TYR A 95 0.30 -2.66 -7.21
C TYR A 95 1.29 -1.75 -6.51
N ARG A 96 1.46 -0.53 -7.03
CA ARG A 96 2.45 0.43 -6.53
C ARG A 96 1.76 1.70 -6.08
N ILE A 97 2.16 2.23 -4.93
CA ILE A 97 1.61 3.45 -4.36
C ILE A 97 2.78 4.35 -3.93
N PRO A 98 3.24 5.26 -4.79
CA PRO A 98 4.26 6.24 -4.42
C PRO A 98 3.75 7.15 -3.31
N ILE A 99 4.57 7.32 -2.28
CA ILE A 99 4.29 8.18 -1.14
C ILE A 99 4.94 9.54 -1.38
N LYS A 100 4.12 10.59 -1.38
CA LYS A 100 4.56 11.96 -1.69
C LYS A 100 3.90 12.95 -0.76
N VAL A 101 4.66 13.46 0.20
CA VAL A 101 4.15 14.39 1.22
C VAL A 101 4.71 15.78 0.98
N CYS A 102 3.98 16.81 1.43
CA CYS A 102 4.50 18.18 1.43
C CYS A 102 5.71 18.27 2.35
N ASP A 103 6.70 19.08 1.99
CA ASP A 103 7.79 19.46 2.88
C ASP A 103 7.74 20.94 3.25
N SER A 104 6.68 21.31 3.96
CA SER A 104 6.52 22.68 4.47
C SER A 104 7.48 22.95 5.62
N PHE A 105 7.85 24.23 5.80
CA PHE A 105 8.74 24.68 6.87
C PHE A 105 8.23 24.33 8.29
N GLU A 106 6.91 24.23 8.46
CA GLU A 106 6.29 23.86 9.75
C GLU A 106 6.29 22.36 10.04
N SER A 107 6.73 21.54 9.07
CA SER A 107 6.71 20.11 9.22
C SER A 107 8.10 19.60 9.62
N ASP A 108 8.18 18.87 10.71
CA ASP A 108 9.42 18.30 11.25
C ASP A 108 9.30 16.78 11.44
N LEU A 109 10.13 16.19 12.31
CA LEU A 109 10.12 14.75 12.59
C LEU A 109 8.95 14.31 13.50
N SER A 110 8.29 15.23 14.19
CA SER A 110 7.16 14.97 15.10
C SER A 110 5.83 15.50 14.55
N HIS A 111 5.84 16.49 13.67
CA HIS A 111 4.67 17.23 13.20
C HIS A 111 4.60 17.28 11.67
N CYS A 112 3.39 17.09 11.14
CA CYS A 112 3.10 17.16 9.72
C CYS A 112 2.65 18.55 9.24
N GLY A 113 2.79 19.59 10.08
CA GLY A 113 2.31 20.95 9.81
C GLY A 113 0.79 21.13 9.87
N GLN A 114 0.32 22.34 9.53
CA GLN A 114 -1.08 22.75 9.67
C GLN A 114 -2.09 21.95 8.83
N ASN A 115 -1.66 21.33 7.72
CA ASN A 115 -2.55 20.56 6.83
C ASN A 115 -2.71 19.09 7.26
N CYS A 116 -2.18 18.70 8.42
CA CYS A 116 -2.32 17.35 8.94
C CYS A 116 -3.75 17.07 9.41
N ALA A 117 -4.48 16.30 8.61
CA ALA A 117 -5.84 15.88 8.92
C ALA A 117 -6.15 14.53 8.28
N GLU A 118 -6.94 13.71 8.97
CA GLU A 118 -7.49 12.46 8.43
C GLU A 118 -8.28 12.71 7.14
N LEU A 119 -8.40 11.67 6.32
CA LEU A 119 -9.32 11.66 5.19
C LEU A 119 -10.76 11.80 5.71
N SER A 120 -11.44 12.83 5.27
CA SER A 120 -12.88 12.98 5.49
C SER A 120 -13.65 11.84 4.83
N ALA A 121 -14.87 11.58 5.30
CA ALA A 121 -15.76 10.57 4.72
C ALA A 121 -16.05 10.80 3.22
N ARG A 122 -15.95 12.05 2.74
CA ARG A 122 -16.08 12.38 1.30
C ARG A 122 -14.85 11.94 0.51
N GLU A 123 -13.66 12.18 1.04
CA GLU A 123 -12.39 11.79 0.41
C GLU A 123 -12.25 10.26 0.40
N GLN A 124 -12.53 9.59 1.51
CA GLN A 124 -12.51 8.11 1.57
C GLN A 124 -13.44 7.51 0.50
N ARG A 125 -14.69 7.99 0.43
CA ARG A 125 -15.65 7.57 -0.62
C ARG A 125 -15.16 7.84 -2.04
N ARG A 126 -14.50 8.98 -2.27
CA ARG A 126 -13.91 9.32 -3.57
C ARG A 126 -12.86 8.29 -3.99
N ILE A 127 -11.94 7.93 -3.08
CA ILE A 127 -10.90 6.92 -3.31
C ILE A 127 -11.54 5.56 -3.59
N SER A 128 -12.44 5.09 -2.72
CA SER A 128 -13.11 3.80 -2.90
C SER A 128 -13.89 3.73 -4.20
N SER A 129 -14.61 4.79 -4.58
CA SER A 129 -15.38 4.82 -5.82
C SER A 129 -14.49 4.68 -7.06
N LEU A 130 -13.33 5.35 -7.08
CA LEU A 130 -12.36 5.24 -8.17
C LEU A 130 -11.83 3.81 -8.33
N LEU A 131 -11.55 3.13 -7.21
CA LEU A 131 -11.08 1.75 -7.22
C LEU A 131 -12.17 0.77 -7.67
N VAL A 132 -13.42 0.97 -7.26
CA VAL A 132 -14.55 0.10 -7.66
C VAL A 132 -14.86 0.16 -9.15
N VAL A 133 -14.80 1.35 -9.75
CA VAL A 133 -15.11 1.53 -11.17
C VAL A 133 -13.88 1.41 -12.07
N SER A 134 -12.70 1.13 -11.51
CA SER A 134 -11.47 1.04 -12.28
C SER A 134 -11.56 -0.11 -13.29
N PRO A 135 -11.42 0.17 -14.60
CA PRO A 135 -11.36 -0.89 -15.61
C PRO A 135 -10.08 -1.72 -15.48
N ASN A 136 -9.08 -1.23 -14.75
CA ASN A 136 -7.84 -1.95 -14.49
C ASN A 136 -7.99 -2.92 -13.32
N LEU A 137 -9.06 -2.80 -12.53
CA LEU A 137 -9.38 -3.69 -11.42
C LEU A 137 -10.53 -4.66 -11.73
N ASN A 138 -11.25 -4.48 -12.84
CA ASN A 138 -12.41 -5.29 -13.22
C ASN A 138 -12.10 -6.67 -13.81
N THR A 139 -10.83 -6.97 -14.12
CA THR A 139 -10.48 -8.20 -14.83
C THR A 139 -10.55 -9.40 -13.89
N THR A 140 -11.27 -10.45 -14.29
CA THR A 140 -11.33 -11.72 -13.55
C THR A 140 -9.95 -12.37 -13.52
N ARG A 141 -9.49 -12.80 -12.34
CA ARG A 141 -8.20 -13.43 -12.14
C ARG A 141 -8.38 -14.78 -11.47
N ASN A 142 -7.52 -15.75 -11.83
CA ASN A 142 -7.60 -17.09 -11.28
C ASN A 142 -6.90 -17.12 -9.92
N ILE A 143 -7.69 -16.90 -8.87
CA ILE A 143 -7.24 -16.82 -7.50
C ILE A 143 -7.48 -18.18 -6.87
N THR A 144 -6.43 -18.73 -6.28
CA THR A 144 -6.44 -20.06 -5.67
C THR A 144 -6.21 -19.91 -4.17
N ARG A 145 -6.46 -20.96 -3.39
CA ARG A 145 -6.12 -20.98 -1.96
C ARG A 145 -4.62 -20.84 -1.65
N ASN A 146 -3.78 -21.01 -2.67
CA ASN A 146 -2.33 -20.79 -2.57
C ASN A 146 -1.92 -19.35 -2.91
N THR A 147 -2.86 -18.52 -3.38
CA THR A 147 -2.61 -17.11 -3.64
C THR A 147 -2.40 -16.38 -2.32
N ARG A 148 -1.40 -15.51 -2.30
CA ARG A 148 -0.98 -14.72 -1.16
C ARG A 148 -0.91 -13.25 -1.57
N ALA A 149 -1.22 -12.37 -0.63
CA ALA A 149 -0.96 -10.95 -0.73
C ALA A 149 0.14 -10.57 0.27
N CYS A 150 1.23 -10.00 -0.22
CA CYS A 150 2.32 -9.47 0.60
C CYS A 150 2.54 -7.98 0.32
N VAL A 151 2.99 -7.26 1.35
CA VAL A 151 3.25 -5.83 1.29
C VAL A 151 4.74 -5.59 1.43
N LEU A 152 5.31 -4.87 0.48
CA LEU A 152 6.68 -4.39 0.52
C LEU A 152 6.68 -2.86 0.57
N VAL A 153 7.79 -2.34 1.06
CA VAL A 153 8.03 -0.93 1.26
C VAL A 153 9.36 -0.60 0.63
N ARG A 154 9.41 0.52 -0.08
CA ARG A 154 10.67 1.10 -0.53
C ARG A 154 10.93 2.35 0.29
N GLY A 155 12.14 2.44 0.83
CA GLY A 155 12.57 3.61 1.59
C GLY A 155 14.10 3.75 1.61
N THR A 156 14.59 4.80 2.25
CA THR A 156 16.03 4.98 2.49
C THR A 156 16.52 4.13 3.65
N SER A 157 17.84 3.99 3.79
CA SER A 157 18.50 3.43 4.98
C SER A 157 18.11 4.09 6.32
N ALA A 158 17.60 5.32 6.31
CA ALA A 158 17.10 6.04 7.50
C ALA A 158 15.66 5.67 7.93
N LEU A 159 14.97 4.77 7.21
CA LEU A 159 13.60 4.37 7.52
C LEU A 159 13.55 3.66 8.88
N LYS A 160 12.73 4.15 9.80
CA LYS A 160 12.50 3.51 11.09
C LYS A 160 11.30 2.58 11.01
N PHE A 161 11.45 1.34 11.45
CA PHE A 161 10.38 0.35 11.39
C PHE A 161 10.48 -0.62 12.57
N PRO A 162 9.36 -1.26 12.96
CA PRO A 162 9.35 -2.33 13.97
C PRO A 162 9.97 -3.60 13.39
N GLU A 163 11.13 -4.02 13.91
CA GLU A 163 11.87 -5.21 13.43
C GLU A 163 11.06 -6.50 13.56
N GLU A 164 10.10 -6.56 14.49
CA GLU A 164 9.21 -7.70 14.70
C GLU A 164 8.12 -7.85 13.63
N LEU A 165 7.86 -6.81 12.81
CA LEU A 165 6.84 -6.83 11.76
C LEU A 165 7.38 -6.50 10.36
N VAL A 166 8.59 -5.95 10.27
CA VAL A 166 9.20 -5.47 9.02
C VAL A 166 10.66 -5.92 8.96
N GLU A 167 11.02 -6.54 7.85
CA GLU A 167 12.35 -7.09 7.58
C GLU A 167 13.01 -6.36 6.41
N ASN A 168 14.33 -6.24 6.41
CA ASN A 168 15.10 -5.89 5.22
C ASN A 168 14.99 -7.02 4.18
N ASP A 169 14.74 -6.67 2.91
CA ASP A 169 14.68 -7.60 1.79
C ASP A 169 15.73 -7.20 0.74
N ASP A 170 17.01 -7.24 1.14
CA ASP A 170 18.15 -6.81 0.31
C ASP A 170 18.30 -7.61 -1.00
N GLY A 171 17.71 -8.80 -1.06
CA GLY A 171 17.69 -9.66 -2.24
C GLY A 171 16.53 -9.38 -3.20
N PHE A 172 15.55 -8.56 -2.79
CA PHE A 172 14.40 -8.24 -3.64
C PHE A 172 14.74 -7.14 -4.64
N ALA A 173 14.40 -7.38 -5.89
CA ALA A 173 14.38 -6.38 -6.93
C ALA A 173 13.03 -6.41 -7.64
N LEU A 174 12.42 -5.23 -7.80
CA LEU A 174 11.16 -5.13 -8.54
C LEU A 174 11.39 -5.58 -10.00
N PRO A 175 10.59 -6.51 -10.55
CA PRO A 175 10.82 -7.00 -11.91
C PRO A 175 10.69 -5.86 -12.94
N GLY A 176 11.69 -5.74 -13.82
CA GLY A 176 11.69 -4.76 -14.91
C GLY A 176 10.58 -5.02 -15.95
N GLY A 177 10.30 -4.02 -16.81
CA GLY A 177 9.20 -4.06 -17.77
C GLY A 177 9.21 -5.28 -18.71
N GLU A 178 10.38 -5.68 -19.21
CA GLU A 178 10.53 -6.87 -20.06
C GLU A 178 10.20 -8.17 -19.31
N VAL A 179 10.63 -8.26 -18.05
CA VAL A 179 10.35 -9.44 -17.20
C VAL A 179 8.86 -9.52 -16.88
N LEU A 180 8.22 -8.39 -16.57
CA LEU A 180 6.77 -8.31 -16.34
C LEU A 180 6.00 -8.74 -17.59
N ALA A 181 6.38 -8.25 -18.77
CA ALA A 181 5.74 -8.63 -20.03
C ALA A 181 5.89 -10.13 -20.33
N ARG A 182 7.11 -10.67 -20.18
CA ARG A 182 7.38 -12.11 -20.38
C ARG A 182 6.59 -12.99 -19.42
N ARG A 183 6.48 -12.59 -18.16
CA ARG A 183 5.72 -13.31 -17.12
C ARG A 183 4.21 -13.03 -17.17
N LYS A 184 3.78 -12.12 -18.05
CA LYS A 184 2.39 -11.62 -18.11
C LYS A 184 1.90 -11.09 -16.76
N THR A 185 2.81 -10.53 -15.96
CA THR A 185 2.50 -9.97 -14.64
C THR A 185 1.75 -8.65 -14.81
N TYR A 186 0.61 -8.54 -14.14
CA TYR A 186 -0.20 -7.34 -14.19
C TYR A 186 0.39 -6.27 -13.26
N SER A 187 0.51 -5.01 -13.72
CA SER A 187 1.14 -3.95 -12.93
C SER A 187 0.42 -2.61 -13.05
N VAL A 188 -0.03 -2.11 -11.90
CA VAL A 188 -0.77 -0.84 -11.76
C VAL A 188 -0.07 0.04 -10.73
N GLN A 189 0.02 1.33 -11.00
CA GLN A 189 0.51 2.34 -10.08
C GLN A 189 -0.60 3.31 -9.72
N PHE A 190 -0.98 3.37 -8.45
CA PHE A 190 -1.91 4.34 -7.89
C PHE A 190 -1.13 5.57 -7.42
N VAL A 191 -1.24 6.67 -8.16
CA VAL A 191 -0.58 7.93 -7.83
C VAL A 191 -1.58 8.82 -7.10
N LEU A 192 -1.37 8.99 -5.79
CA LEU A 192 -2.07 10.01 -5.00
C LEU A 192 -1.60 11.39 -5.49
N LYS A 193 -2.52 12.15 -6.09
CA LYS A 193 -2.19 13.43 -6.73
C LYS A 193 -1.78 14.45 -5.67
N HIS A 194 -0.55 14.95 -5.79
CA HIS A 194 -0.05 16.07 -5.00
C HIS A 194 -0.38 17.38 -5.73
N LEU A 195 -0.99 18.35 -5.04
CA LEU A 195 -1.49 19.59 -5.66
C LEU A 195 -0.60 20.81 -5.39
N CYS A 196 0.38 20.67 -4.50
CA CYS A 196 1.24 21.77 -4.08
C CYS A 196 2.33 22.02 -5.14
N VAL A 197 2.68 23.29 -5.36
CA VAL A 197 3.71 23.75 -6.33
C VAL A 197 5.11 23.69 -5.73
N GLU A 198 5.21 23.62 -4.39
CA GLU A 198 6.45 23.55 -3.62
C GLU A 198 7.17 22.20 -3.76
N ASP A 199 8.47 22.20 -3.42
CA ASP A 199 9.37 21.06 -3.45
C ASP A 199 8.72 19.81 -2.87
N VAL A 200 8.29 18.93 -3.77
CA VAL A 200 7.96 17.56 -3.40
C VAL A 200 9.27 16.95 -2.96
N VAL A 201 9.28 16.27 -1.81
CA VAL A 201 10.35 15.34 -1.46
C VAL A 201 10.34 14.22 -2.50
N VAL A 202 10.95 14.50 -3.65
CA VAL A 202 11.29 13.55 -4.68
C VAL A 202 12.68 13.12 -4.30
N VAL A 203 12.78 12.21 -3.34
CA VAL A 203 14.05 11.59 -3.04
C VAL A 203 14.42 10.76 -4.28
N SER A 204 15.24 11.37 -5.13
CA SER A 204 15.95 10.73 -6.23
C SER A 204 17.16 9.93 -5.71
N ASP A 205 17.20 9.55 -4.42
CA ASP A 205 18.37 8.87 -3.87
C ASP A 205 18.59 7.51 -4.54
N PRO A 206 19.84 7.19 -4.87
CA PRO A 206 20.26 5.83 -5.23
C PRO A 206 20.28 4.88 -4.02
N ASP A 207 20.23 5.38 -2.78
CA ASP A 207 20.30 4.58 -1.54
C ASP A 207 18.91 4.13 -1.03
N THR A 208 18.05 3.66 -1.93
CA THR A 208 16.77 3.07 -1.51
C THR A 208 16.87 1.56 -1.41
N THR A 209 16.45 1.03 -0.27
CA THR A 209 16.36 -0.40 0.01
C THR A 209 14.90 -0.86 0.03
N TRP A 210 14.73 -2.18 -0.04
CA TRP A 210 13.43 -2.83 0.02
C TRP A 210 13.24 -3.44 1.41
N PHE A 211 12.06 -3.23 1.95
CA PHE A 211 11.62 -3.83 3.19
C PHE A 211 10.34 -4.62 2.93
N ARG A 212 10.14 -5.70 3.68
CA ARG A 212 8.96 -6.56 3.56
C ARG A 212 8.25 -6.62 4.90
N LEU A 213 6.94 -6.46 4.88
CA LEU A 213 6.12 -6.77 6.04
C LEU A 213 6.09 -8.29 6.23
N SER A 214 6.48 -8.77 7.40
CA SER A 214 6.50 -10.21 7.74
C SER A 214 5.11 -10.87 7.66
N PRO A 215 3.99 -10.21 8.06
CA PRO A 215 2.66 -10.79 7.90
C PRO A 215 2.24 -10.91 6.44
N ILE A 216 1.77 -12.10 6.04
CA ILE A 216 1.31 -12.41 4.68
C ILE A 216 -0.13 -12.87 4.73
N ILE A 217 -0.99 -12.24 3.93
CA ILE A 217 -2.40 -12.64 3.82
C ILE A 217 -2.50 -13.80 2.84
N GLN A 218 -3.16 -14.87 3.24
CA GLN A 218 -3.49 -16.00 2.38
C GLN A 218 -4.93 -15.89 1.90
N ALA A 219 -5.16 -16.21 0.63
CA ALA A 219 -6.50 -16.21 0.07
C ALA A 219 -7.38 -17.29 0.70
N PHE A 220 -8.61 -16.93 1.04
CA PHE A 220 -9.63 -17.85 1.55
C PHE A 220 -11.01 -17.53 0.96
N SER A 221 -11.92 -18.49 1.05
CA SER A 221 -13.23 -18.49 0.38
C SER A 221 -14.31 -18.98 1.32
#